data_AF-A0A8T2J5C3-F1
#
_entry.id   AF-A0A8T2J5C3-F1
#
_cell.length_a   1.000
_cell.length_b   1.000
_cell.length_c   1.000
_cell.angle_alpha   90.00
_cell.angle_beta   90.00
_cell.angle_gamma   90.00
#
_symmetry.space_group_name_H-M   'P 1'
#
loop_
_entity.id
_entity.type
_entity.pdbx_description
1 polymer ?
#
loop_
_entity_poly.entity_id
_entity_poly.type
_entity_poly.pdbx_seq_one_letter_code
_entity_poly.pdbx_strand_id
1 'polypeptide(L)'
;MTDSWGNPDKLTHLYTASERNSYHLQIHYDGRVDGAPRQTVYSALSIKSEEAGYVVITGVKSGRYLCMDKYGNVFGSHFFSHDDCVFKQETLENNHDIYHSTKHRFLLSLKKPKQQFRQGMFLPPYSQFLSMENKIPLTRFNTPQPIRHTRSADDFSDPNNIITPRKTSWDYSASNHNPFQDVWLPRPKDPLRINHNDMVDPDDPEGVVKFKGRRHFKR
;
A
#
# COMPACT_ATOMS: atom_id res chain seq x y z
N MET A 1 -6.99 -6.37 24.86
CA MET A 1 -7.74 -5.58 23.86
C MET A 1 -8.29 -6.58 22.87
N THR A 2 -9.53 -7.01 23.10
CA THR A 2 -10.21 -8.06 22.33
C THR A 2 -10.90 -7.41 21.14
N ASP A 3 -10.41 -7.68 19.92
CA ASP A 3 -11.14 -7.33 18.70
C ASP A 3 -12.48 -8.07 18.72
N SER A 4 -13.54 -7.32 19.04
CA SER A 4 -14.91 -7.78 19.01
C SER A 4 -15.31 -8.00 17.56
N TRP A 5 -14.95 -9.16 17.00
CA TRP A 5 -15.71 -9.77 15.91
C TRP A 5 -17.09 -10.13 16.48
N GLY A 6 -17.97 -9.12 16.53
CA GLY A 6 -19.41 -9.36 16.49
C GLY A 6 -19.69 -10.30 15.31
N ASN A 7 -20.66 -11.21 15.51
CA ASN A 7 -21.23 -12.18 14.56
C ASN A 7 -20.70 -12.02 13.14
N PRO A 8 -20.25 -13.07 12.41
CA PRO A 8 -19.76 -12.91 11.04
C PRO A 8 -20.83 -12.15 10.23
N ASP A 9 -20.67 -10.82 10.15
CA ASP A 9 -21.73 -9.94 9.69
C ASP A 9 -21.94 -10.39 8.27
N LYS A 10 -23.18 -10.75 7.94
CA LYS A 10 -23.56 -11.24 6.63
C LYS A 10 -23.00 -10.26 5.59
N LEU A 11 -21.84 -10.61 5.02
CA LEU A 11 -21.16 -9.76 4.07
C LEU A 11 -22.04 -9.72 2.83
N THR A 12 -22.38 -8.51 2.41
CA THR A 12 -23.21 -8.30 1.24
C THR A 12 -22.50 -7.45 0.22
N HIS A 13 -22.92 -7.57 -1.02
CA HIS A 13 -22.49 -6.70 -2.10
C HIS A 13 -23.72 -6.01 -2.65
N LEU A 14 -23.73 -4.67 -2.63
CA LEU A 14 -24.78 -3.89 -3.25
C LEU A 14 -24.57 -3.89 -4.77
N TYR A 15 -25.36 -4.71 -5.46
CA TYR A 15 -25.35 -4.85 -6.91
C TYR A 15 -26.32 -3.87 -7.55
N THR A 16 -25.90 -3.20 -8.61
CA THR A 16 -26.76 -2.30 -9.38
C THR A 16 -26.55 -2.52 -10.87
N ALA A 17 -27.64 -2.43 -11.63
CA ALA A 17 -27.63 -2.66 -13.06
C ALA A 17 -28.35 -1.55 -13.81
N SER A 18 -27.96 -1.37 -15.06
CA SER A 18 -28.68 -0.61 -16.08
C SER A 18 -28.89 -1.51 -17.30
N GLU A 19 -29.46 -0.97 -18.37
CA GLU A 19 -29.63 -1.70 -19.63
C GLU A 19 -28.31 -2.19 -20.25
N ARG A 20 -27.18 -1.55 -19.93
CA ARG A 20 -25.90 -1.83 -20.60
C ARG A 20 -24.88 -2.51 -19.70
N ASN A 21 -24.75 -2.01 -18.47
CA ASN A 21 -23.70 -2.44 -17.55
C ASN A 21 -24.26 -2.70 -16.16
N SER A 22 -23.54 -3.52 -15.40
CA SER A 22 -23.80 -3.76 -13.99
C SER A 22 -22.53 -3.73 -13.15
N TYR A 23 -22.69 -3.34 -11.89
CA TYR A 23 -21.61 -3.07 -10.97
C TYR A 23 -21.98 -3.42 -9.54
N HIS A 24 -20.98 -3.70 -8.72
CA HIS A 24 -21.08 -3.79 -7.27
C HIS A 24 -20.44 -2.53 -6.69
N LEU A 25 -21.11 -1.88 -5.74
CA LEU A 25 -20.56 -0.72 -5.04
C LEU A 25 -19.26 -1.11 -4.33
N GLN A 26 -18.18 -0.38 -4.60
CA GLN A 26 -16.85 -0.63 -4.07
C GLN A 26 -16.31 0.59 -3.33
N ILE A 27 -15.77 0.37 -2.12
CA ILE A 27 -15.12 1.40 -1.31
C ILE A 27 -13.63 1.06 -1.19
N HIS A 28 -12.80 1.86 -1.84
CA HIS A 28 -11.35 1.65 -1.88
C HIS A 28 -10.67 2.08 -0.57
N TYR A 29 -9.42 1.63 -0.39
CA TYR A 29 -8.62 1.95 0.81
C TYR A 29 -8.33 3.46 0.95
N ASP A 30 -8.32 4.20 -0.16
CA ASP A 30 -8.12 5.65 -0.24
C ASP A 30 -9.41 6.45 0.02
N GLY A 31 -10.56 5.78 0.17
CA GLY A 31 -11.87 6.41 0.36
C GLY A 31 -12.61 6.72 -0.94
N ARG A 32 -12.07 6.37 -2.11
CA ARG A 32 -12.79 6.50 -3.38
C ARG A 32 -13.91 5.46 -3.45
N VAL A 33 -15.05 5.86 -4.01
CA VAL A 33 -16.21 4.97 -4.24
C VAL A 33 -16.48 4.86 -5.74
N ASP A 34 -16.49 3.63 -6.25
CA ASP A 34 -16.81 3.33 -7.65
C ASP A 34 -17.59 2.00 -7.78
N GLY A 35 -17.72 1.50 -9.01
CA GLY A 35 -18.42 0.26 -9.32
C GLY A 35 -17.49 -0.80 -9.89
N ALA A 36 -17.53 -2.02 -9.33
CA ALA A 36 -16.80 -3.17 -9.85
C ALA A 36 -17.71 -4.16 -10.59
N PRO A 37 -17.32 -4.65 -11.79
CA PRO A 37 -18.16 -5.57 -12.57
C PRO A 37 -18.36 -6.94 -11.90
N ARG A 38 -17.53 -7.29 -10.90
CA ARG A 38 -17.62 -8.54 -10.13
C ARG A 38 -17.44 -8.24 -8.64
N GLN A 39 -17.80 -9.19 -7.78
CA GLN A 39 -17.52 -9.08 -6.35
C GLN A 39 -15.99 -9.01 -6.12
N THR A 40 -15.56 -8.03 -5.32
CA THR A 40 -14.18 -7.85 -4.87
C THR A 40 -14.17 -7.74 -3.35
N VAL A 41 -13.00 -7.90 -2.73
CA VAL A 41 -12.87 -7.70 -1.28
C VAL A 41 -13.26 -6.29 -0.85
N TYR A 42 -13.09 -5.30 -1.72
CA TYR A 42 -13.45 -3.89 -1.47
C TYR A 42 -14.92 -3.58 -1.75
N SER A 43 -15.66 -4.46 -2.43
CA SER A 43 -17.11 -4.34 -2.60
C SER A 43 -17.91 -5.13 -1.57
N ALA A 44 -17.23 -5.81 -0.64
CA ALA A 44 -17.90 -6.44 0.49
C ALA A 44 -18.23 -5.41 1.56
N LEU A 45 -19.51 -5.35 1.90
CA LEU A 45 -20.08 -4.36 2.80
C LEU A 45 -20.71 -5.06 4.00
N SER A 46 -20.59 -4.43 5.17
CA SER A 46 -21.45 -4.67 6.32
C SER A 46 -22.51 -3.59 6.35
N ILE A 47 -23.78 -3.99 6.34
CA ILE A 47 -24.93 -3.08 6.42
C ILE A 47 -25.59 -3.31 7.77
N LYS A 48 -25.56 -2.29 8.62
CA LYS A 48 -26.14 -2.34 9.97
C LYS A 48 -27.32 -1.39 10.05
N SER A 49 -28.41 -1.87 10.63
CA SER A 49 -29.56 -1.01 10.94
C SER A 49 -29.22 -0.16 12.16
N GLU A 50 -29.38 1.16 12.04
CA GLU A 50 -29.22 2.11 13.15
C GLU A 50 -30.58 2.30 13.85
N GLU A 51 -31.60 2.61 13.06
CA GLU A 51 -33.00 2.74 13.48
C GLU A 51 -33.92 2.22 12.36
N ALA A 52 -35.24 2.23 12.58
CA ALA A 52 -36.20 1.63 11.65
C ALA A 52 -36.13 2.29 10.25
N GLY A 53 -35.57 1.57 9.27
CA GLY A 53 -35.40 2.05 7.90
C GLY A 53 -34.14 2.88 7.67
N TYR A 54 -33.22 2.97 8.64
CA TYR A 54 -31.95 3.69 8.49
C TYR A 54 -30.78 2.74 8.70
N VAL A 55 -29.77 2.89 7.85
CA VAL A 55 -28.63 1.99 7.81
C VAL A 55 -27.30 2.74 7.74
N VAL A 56 -26.29 2.08 8.29
CA VAL A 56 -24.88 2.42 8.14
C VAL A 56 -24.25 1.36 7.24
N ILE A 57 -23.61 1.82 6.16
CA ILE A 57 -22.94 0.95 5.19
C ILE A 57 -21.43 1.09 5.40
N THR A 58 -20.75 -0.03 5.67
CA THR A 58 -19.31 -0.05 5.97
C THR A 58 -18.56 -0.96 5.01
N GLY A 59 -17.51 -0.47 4.36
CA GLY A 59 -16.59 -1.27 3.57
C GLY A 59 -15.68 -2.09 4.46
N VAL A 60 -15.84 -3.41 4.45
CA VAL A 60 -15.16 -4.29 5.43
C VAL A 60 -13.66 -4.33 5.19
N LYS A 61 -13.22 -4.42 3.92
CA LYS A 61 -11.80 -4.44 3.59
C LYS A 61 -11.11 -3.08 3.80
N SER A 62 -11.81 -1.99 3.54
CA SER A 62 -11.26 -0.64 3.67
C SER A 62 -11.37 -0.07 5.09
N GLY A 63 -12.24 -0.63 5.94
CA GLY A 63 -12.51 -0.10 7.28
C GLY A 63 -13.11 1.30 7.24
N ARG A 64 -13.92 1.60 6.21
CA ARG A 64 -14.48 2.93 5.95
C ARG A 64 -16.00 2.88 5.89
N TYR A 65 -16.64 3.86 6.50
CA TYR A 65 -18.06 4.15 6.36
C TYR A 65 -18.33 4.79 5.01
N LEU A 66 -19.39 4.35 4.33
CA LEU A 66 -19.91 5.08 3.18
C LEU A 66 -20.60 6.34 3.69
N CYS A 67 -20.18 7.50 3.19
CA CYS A 67 -20.74 8.79 3.55
C CYS A 67 -21.06 9.60 2.29
N MET A 68 -21.92 10.60 2.43
CA MET A 68 -22.38 11.46 1.37
C MET A 68 -22.16 12.93 1.73
N ASP A 69 -21.63 13.71 0.79
CA ASP A 69 -21.46 15.14 0.95
C ASP A 69 -22.74 15.93 0.58
N LYS A 70 -22.72 17.24 0.85
CA LYS A 70 -23.81 18.18 0.52
C LYS A 70 -24.14 18.30 -0.97
N TYR A 71 -23.30 17.73 -1.84
CA TYR A 71 -23.49 17.71 -3.29
C TYR A 71 -23.96 16.33 -3.80
N GLY A 72 -24.19 15.37 -2.89
CA GLY A 72 -24.60 14.01 -3.21
C GLY A 72 -23.46 13.09 -3.67
N ASN A 73 -22.19 13.53 -3.57
CA ASN A 73 -21.05 12.66 -3.83
C ASN A 73 -20.84 11.72 -2.67
N VAL A 74 -20.52 10.47 -2.98
CA VAL A 74 -20.26 9.44 -1.98
C VAL A 74 -18.78 9.15 -1.88
N PHE A 75 -18.32 8.95 -0.65
CA PHE A 75 -16.92 8.71 -0.31
C PHE A 75 -16.82 7.81 0.92
N GLY A 76 -15.66 7.19 1.11
CA GLY A 76 -15.35 6.36 2.26
C GLY A 76 -14.61 7.14 3.35
N SER A 77 -15.20 7.27 4.53
CA SER A 77 -14.60 7.94 5.70
C SER A 77 -14.20 6.94 6.79
N HIS A 78 -13.07 7.16 7.46
CA HIS A 78 -12.75 6.44 8.71
C HIS A 78 -13.51 7.02 9.91
N PHE A 79 -13.91 8.28 9.82
CA PHE A 79 -14.63 8.97 10.87
C PHE A 79 -16.12 8.93 10.58
N PHE A 80 -16.88 8.39 11.53
CA PHE A 80 -18.32 8.33 11.44
C PHE A 80 -18.95 9.72 11.70
N SER A 81 -19.82 10.15 10.80
CA SER A 81 -20.67 11.33 10.92
C SER A 81 -22.11 10.87 10.71
N HIS A 82 -22.95 10.96 11.74
CA HIS A 82 -24.35 10.52 11.65
C HIS A 82 -25.08 11.22 10.50
N ASP A 83 -24.82 12.50 10.33
CA ASP A 83 -25.41 13.36 9.32
C ASP A 83 -25.07 12.97 7.86
N ASP A 84 -23.91 12.37 7.65
CA ASP A 84 -23.36 12.12 6.32
C ASP A 84 -23.29 10.62 5.98
N CYS A 85 -23.19 9.75 6.98
CA CYS A 85 -22.91 8.31 6.82
C CYS A 85 -24.11 7.40 7.11
N VAL A 86 -25.25 7.98 7.51
CA VAL A 86 -26.51 7.26 7.69
C VAL A 86 -27.40 7.48 6.46
N PHE A 87 -27.93 6.38 5.92
CA PHE A 87 -28.84 6.41 4.78
C PHE A 87 -30.20 5.83 5.17
N LYS A 88 -31.27 6.44 4.68
CA LYS A 88 -32.59 5.84 4.73
C LYS A 88 -32.71 4.79 3.62
N GLN A 89 -33.00 3.55 3.98
CA GLN A 89 -33.24 2.43 3.09
C GLN A 89 -34.75 2.29 2.83
N GLU A 90 -35.13 2.24 1.56
CA GLU A 90 -36.51 1.95 1.15
C GLU A 90 -36.50 0.83 0.10
N THR A 91 -37.25 -0.23 0.37
CA THR A 91 -37.45 -1.33 -0.58
C THR A 91 -38.58 -0.98 -1.53
N LEU A 92 -38.28 -1.04 -2.83
CA LEU A 92 -39.22 -0.80 -3.92
C LEU A 92 -40.07 -2.03 -4.22
N GLU A 93 -41.15 -1.85 -4.98
CA GLU A 93 -42.04 -2.92 -5.43
C GLU A 93 -41.33 -4.00 -6.27
N ASN A 94 -40.21 -3.66 -6.89
CA ASN A 94 -39.39 -4.58 -7.68
C ASN A 94 -38.31 -5.33 -6.85
N ASN A 95 -38.45 -5.35 -5.51
CA ASN A 95 -37.52 -5.96 -4.55
C ASN A 95 -36.07 -5.43 -4.62
N HIS A 96 -35.88 -4.23 -5.16
CA HIS A 96 -34.61 -3.50 -5.05
C HIS A 96 -34.71 -2.45 -3.96
N ASP A 97 -33.58 -2.15 -3.34
CA ASP A 97 -33.47 -1.11 -2.34
C ASP A 97 -32.94 0.18 -2.95
N ILE A 98 -33.46 1.30 -2.48
CA ILE A 98 -32.85 2.62 -2.68
C ILE A 98 -32.31 3.11 -1.33
N TYR A 99 -31.23 3.88 -1.41
CA TYR A 99 -30.61 4.50 -0.25
C TYR A 99 -30.52 6.00 -0.50
N HIS A 100 -30.90 6.82 0.48
CA HIS A 100 -30.78 8.27 0.34
C HIS A 100 -30.41 8.95 1.65
N SER A 101 -29.69 10.07 1.55
CA SER A 101 -29.38 10.91 2.71
C SER A 101 -30.60 11.77 3.04
N THR A 102 -31.04 11.75 4.30
CA THR A 102 -32.13 12.61 4.78
C THR A 102 -31.70 14.07 4.88
N LYS A 103 -30.45 14.32 5.27
CA LYS A 103 -29.84 15.65 5.36
C LYS A 103 -29.64 16.28 3.99
N HIS A 104 -28.97 15.55 3.09
CA HIS A 104 -28.56 16.10 1.78
C HIS A 104 -29.63 15.92 0.69
N ARG A 105 -30.63 15.07 0.93
CA ARG A 105 -31.74 14.77 0.01
C ARG A 105 -31.27 14.26 -1.36
N PHE A 106 -30.16 13.52 -1.41
CA PHE A 106 -29.66 12.87 -2.63
C PHE A 106 -29.77 11.35 -2.52
N LEU A 107 -30.04 10.70 -3.67
CA LEU A 107 -29.96 9.25 -3.80
C LEU A 107 -28.50 8.79 -3.85
N LEU A 108 -28.21 7.65 -3.21
CA LEU A 108 -27.01 6.89 -3.46
C LEU A 108 -27.04 6.41 -4.92
N SER A 109 -26.07 6.85 -5.71
CA SER A 109 -25.93 6.43 -7.10
C SER A 109 -24.46 6.42 -7.48
N LEU A 110 -24.05 5.43 -8.29
CA LEU A 110 -22.71 5.38 -8.86
C LEU A 110 -22.53 6.32 -10.06
N LYS A 111 -23.63 6.80 -10.65
CA LYS A 111 -23.58 7.68 -11.82
C LYS A 111 -23.46 9.15 -11.43
N LYS A 112 -23.00 9.96 -12.39
CA LYS A 112 -23.07 11.43 -12.40
C LYS A 112 -23.97 11.87 -13.57
N PRO A 113 -24.72 12.98 -13.45
CA PRO A 113 -24.83 13.87 -12.29
C PRO A 113 -25.63 13.25 -11.12
N LYS A 114 -25.48 13.82 -9.93
CA LYS A 114 -26.23 13.41 -8.73
C LYS A 114 -27.64 14.00 -8.78
N GLN A 115 -28.63 13.20 -8.42
CA GLN A 115 -30.03 13.59 -8.48
C GLN A 115 -30.61 13.67 -7.07
N GLN A 116 -31.30 14.77 -6.79
CA GLN A 116 -32.03 14.94 -5.54
C GLN A 116 -33.19 13.95 -5.49
N PHE A 117 -33.36 13.30 -4.35
CA PHE A 117 -34.48 12.41 -4.08
C PHE A 117 -35.78 13.20 -3.92
N ARG A 118 -36.81 12.79 -4.65
CA ARG A 118 -38.20 13.24 -4.49
C ARG A 118 -39.11 12.03 -4.60
N GLN A 119 -40.10 11.95 -3.72
CA GLN A 119 -41.07 10.85 -3.75
C GLN A 119 -41.84 10.86 -5.08
N GLY A 120 -42.07 9.68 -5.66
CA GLY A 120 -42.76 9.51 -6.94
C GLY A 120 -41.97 9.90 -8.19
N MET A 121 -40.65 10.17 -8.07
CA MET A 121 -39.82 10.48 -9.24
C MET A 121 -39.31 9.24 -9.96
N PHE A 122 -38.97 9.39 -11.25
CA PHE A 122 -38.20 8.37 -11.95
C PHE A 122 -36.79 8.25 -11.37
N LEU A 123 -36.41 7.03 -11.00
CA LEU A 123 -35.13 6.76 -10.35
C LEU A 123 -33.99 6.82 -11.37
N PRO A 124 -32.87 7.50 -11.05
CA PRO A 124 -31.73 7.55 -11.94
C PRO A 124 -31.09 6.16 -12.11
N PRO A 125 -30.43 5.89 -13.24
CA PRO A 125 -29.66 4.67 -13.43
C PRO A 125 -28.64 4.48 -12.29
N TYR A 126 -28.39 3.24 -11.93
CA TYR A 126 -27.43 2.86 -10.88
C TYR A 126 -27.76 3.37 -9.46
N SER A 127 -29.04 3.61 -9.17
CA SER A 127 -29.53 4.07 -7.86
C SER A 127 -30.41 3.04 -7.15
N GLN A 128 -30.78 1.97 -7.84
CA GLN A 128 -31.46 0.79 -7.30
C GLN A 128 -30.42 -0.28 -7.04
N PHE A 129 -30.45 -0.89 -5.86
CA PHE A 129 -29.49 -1.88 -5.44
C PHE A 129 -30.17 -3.18 -5.03
N LEU A 130 -29.54 -4.29 -5.39
CA LEU A 130 -29.88 -5.62 -4.93
C LEU A 130 -28.79 -6.08 -3.96
N SER A 131 -29.20 -6.45 -2.75
CA SER A 131 -28.29 -6.98 -1.73
C SER A 131 -27.91 -8.43 -2.06
N MET A 132 -26.72 -8.64 -2.61
CA MET A 132 -26.21 -9.97 -2.95
C MET A 132 -25.40 -10.57 -1.80
N GLU A 133 -25.45 -11.89 -1.64
CA GLU A 133 -24.58 -12.61 -0.70
C GLU A 133 -23.10 -12.57 -1.14
N ASN A 134 -22.19 -12.54 -0.17
CA ASN A 134 -20.76 -12.66 -0.41
C ASN A 134 -20.36 -14.08 -0.82
N LYS A 135 -19.73 -14.19 -1.99
CA LYS A 135 -19.17 -15.45 -2.51
C LYS A 135 -17.65 -15.53 -2.38
N ILE A 136 -17.01 -14.50 -1.82
CA ILE A 136 -15.56 -14.44 -1.64
C ILE A 136 -15.19 -15.12 -0.32
N PRO A 137 -14.27 -16.10 -0.33
CA PRO A 137 -13.78 -16.71 0.92
C PRO A 137 -13.17 -15.68 1.85
N LEU A 138 -13.46 -15.77 3.15
CA LEU A 138 -12.97 -14.85 4.18
C LEU A 138 -11.43 -14.76 4.22
N THR A 139 -10.73 -15.83 3.81
CA THR A 139 -9.26 -15.87 3.72
C THR A 139 -8.67 -14.80 2.79
N ARG A 140 -9.41 -14.38 1.75
CA ARG A 140 -8.96 -13.36 0.79
C ARG A 140 -8.99 -11.93 1.34
N PHE A 141 -9.67 -11.70 2.47
CA PHE A 141 -9.79 -10.37 3.05
C PHE A 141 -8.52 -9.97 3.81
N ASN A 142 -7.77 -10.92 4.35
CA ASN A 142 -6.57 -10.65 5.15
C ASN A 142 -5.26 -10.90 4.40
N THR A 143 -5.30 -11.50 3.22
CA THR A 143 -4.09 -11.79 2.44
C THR A 143 -3.48 -10.47 1.94
N PRO A 144 -2.21 -10.16 2.27
CA PRO A 144 -1.49 -9.05 1.64
C PRO A 144 -1.43 -9.31 0.14
N GLN A 145 -1.58 -8.27 -0.68
CA GLN A 145 -1.34 -8.44 -2.11
C GLN A 145 0.13 -8.86 -2.31
N PRO A 146 0.42 -9.84 -3.17
CA PRO A 146 1.78 -10.24 -3.45
C PRO A 146 2.53 -9.05 -4.08
N ILE A 147 3.44 -8.46 -3.32
CA ILE A 147 4.32 -7.40 -3.82
C ILE A 147 5.30 -8.09 -4.77
N ARG A 148 5.14 -7.85 -6.07
CA ARG A 148 6.15 -8.27 -7.06
C ARG A 148 7.35 -7.36 -6.92
N HIS A 149 8.28 -7.74 -6.05
CA HIS A 149 9.65 -7.27 -6.18
C HIS A 149 10.23 -7.94 -7.43
N THR A 150 10.27 -7.22 -8.56
CA THR A 150 11.24 -7.56 -9.60
C THR A 150 12.60 -7.29 -8.98
N ARG A 151 13.25 -8.32 -8.42
CA ARG A 151 14.70 -8.24 -8.20
C ARG A 151 15.30 -7.93 -9.57
N SER A 152 15.99 -6.80 -9.71
CA SER A 152 16.77 -6.52 -10.91
C SER A 152 17.67 -7.72 -11.18
N ALA A 153 17.76 -8.14 -12.45
CA ALA A 153 18.57 -9.29 -12.86
C ALA A 153 20.09 -9.03 -12.75
N ASP A 154 20.51 -7.94 -12.12
CA ASP A 154 21.91 -7.57 -11.92
C ASP A 154 22.54 -8.19 -10.67
N ASP A 155 21.76 -8.92 -9.85
CA ASP A 155 22.16 -9.41 -8.52
C ASP A 155 22.51 -10.91 -8.49
N PHE A 156 23.08 -11.43 -9.59
CA PHE A 156 23.57 -12.83 -9.64
C PHE A 156 24.86 -13.04 -8.82
N SER A 157 25.48 -11.97 -8.34
CA SER A 157 26.70 -12.05 -7.52
C SER A 157 26.43 -12.57 -6.11
N ASP A 158 25.20 -12.51 -5.63
CA ASP A 158 24.82 -13.01 -4.30
C ASP A 158 23.40 -13.60 -4.27
N PRO A 159 23.25 -14.86 -4.71
CA PRO A 159 21.94 -15.54 -4.74
C PRO A 159 21.29 -15.66 -3.35
N ASN A 160 22.08 -15.53 -2.28
CA ASN A 160 21.67 -15.77 -0.90
C ASN A 160 21.59 -14.49 -0.05
N ASN A 161 21.83 -13.29 -0.60
CA ASN A 161 21.87 -12.02 0.14
C ASN A 161 22.76 -12.06 1.40
N ILE A 162 23.92 -12.72 1.34
CA ILE A 162 24.91 -12.74 2.43
C ILE A 162 25.56 -11.35 2.60
N ILE A 163 25.72 -10.61 1.51
CA ILE A 163 26.34 -9.30 1.46
C ILE A 163 25.23 -8.25 1.54
N THR A 164 24.71 -8.00 2.75
CA THR A 164 23.89 -6.81 2.99
C THR A 164 24.80 -5.65 3.42
N PRO A 165 25.00 -4.61 2.59
CA PRO A 165 25.64 -3.40 3.08
C PRO A 165 24.72 -2.74 4.11
N ARG A 166 25.23 -2.62 5.34
CA ARG A 166 24.59 -1.91 6.44
C ARG A 166 24.20 -0.52 5.97
N LYS A 167 22.89 -0.20 5.90
CA LYS A 167 22.41 1.14 5.60
C LYS A 167 22.81 2.10 6.73
N THR A 168 23.95 2.78 6.60
CA THR A 168 24.21 4.02 7.32
C THR A 168 23.58 5.17 6.53
N SER A 169 22.35 5.52 6.91
CA SER A 169 21.81 6.86 6.61
C SER A 169 22.48 7.82 7.56
N TRP A 170 23.32 8.71 7.02
CA TRP A 170 23.76 9.92 7.70
C TRP A 170 23.27 11.10 6.88
N ASP A 171 22.18 11.73 7.32
CA ASP A 171 21.66 12.96 6.73
C ASP A 171 22.49 14.14 7.22
N TYR A 172 23.47 14.57 6.43
CA TYR A 172 24.25 15.78 6.68
C TYR A 172 23.44 17.03 6.33
N SER A 173 22.45 17.37 7.16
CA SER A 173 21.73 18.65 7.07
C SER A 173 21.14 19.08 8.40
N ALA A 174 21.95 19.14 9.47
CA ALA A 174 21.62 19.90 10.68
C ALA A 174 22.88 20.15 11.55
N SER A 175 23.46 21.34 11.37
CA SER A 175 24.14 22.22 12.34
C SER A 175 25.07 21.67 13.45
N ASN A 176 26.31 22.16 13.38
CA ASN A 176 27.20 22.67 14.43
C ASN A 176 27.45 21.84 15.70
N HIS A 177 28.46 20.96 15.64
CA HIS A 177 29.51 20.89 16.67
C HIS A 177 30.81 20.34 16.08
N ASN A 178 31.94 20.89 16.53
CA ASN A 178 33.30 20.63 16.03
C ASN A 178 34.00 19.68 17.02
N PRO A 179 34.18 18.37 16.74
CA PRO A 179 34.71 17.42 17.72
C PRO A 179 36.25 17.33 17.63
N PHE A 180 36.94 18.47 17.67
CA PHE A 180 38.40 18.55 17.88
C PHE A 180 38.71 18.91 19.35
N GLN A 181 38.17 18.13 20.27
CA GLN A 181 38.51 18.03 21.70
C GLN A 181 38.13 16.57 22.03
N ASP A 182 38.99 15.57 22.20
CA ASP A 182 40.30 15.51 22.82
C ASP A 182 41.12 14.38 22.18
N VAL A 183 42.31 14.71 21.66
CA VAL A 183 43.33 13.74 21.25
C VAL A 183 44.45 13.79 22.30
N TRP A 184 44.58 12.75 23.11
CA TRP A 184 45.79 12.47 23.87
C TRP A 184 46.23 11.02 23.61
N LEU A 185 47.16 10.85 22.66
CA LEU A 185 47.92 9.63 22.42
C LEU A 185 49.30 9.75 23.09
N PRO A 186 49.79 8.73 23.83
CA PRO A 186 51.22 8.62 24.14
C PRO A 186 51.99 8.11 22.91
N ARG A 187 53.05 8.85 22.54
CA ARG A 187 53.99 8.55 21.46
C ARG A 187 54.71 7.19 21.61
N PRO A 188 54.87 6.42 20.52
CA PRO A 188 56.02 5.54 20.35
C PRO A 188 57.20 6.36 19.81
N LYS A 189 58.35 6.31 20.50
CA LYS A 189 59.65 6.70 19.96
C LYS A 189 60.20 5.48 19.23
N ASP A 190 60.47 5.59 17.92
CA ASP A 190 61.61 4.95 17.22
C ASP A 190 61.56 5.28 15.70
N PRO A 191 62.66 5.72 15.06
CA PRO A 191 62.68 6.04 13.64
C PRO A 191 62.86 4.80 12.73
N LEU A 192 62.14 4.81 11.62
CA LEU A 192 62.16 3.84 10.51
C LEU A 192 63.56 3.75 9.87
N ARG A 193 64.11 2.54 9.75
CA ARG A 193 65.30 2.26 8.92
C ARG A 193 64.88 1.88 7.50
N ILE A 194 65.21 2.74 6.55
CA ILE A 194 65.11 2.51 5.11
C ILE A 194 66.29 1.60 4.71
N ASN A 195 66.00 0.46 4.06
CA ASN A 195 67.02 -0.48 3.61
C ASN A 195 67.42 -0.14 2.17
N HIS A 196 68.72 -0.02 1.89
CA HIS A 196 69.26 0.55 0.65
C HIS A 196 69.27 -0.42 -0.56
N ASN A 197 68.55 -1.54 -0.47
CA ASN A 197 68.57 -2.58 -1.50
C ASN A 197 67.38 -2.52 -2.48
N ASP A 198 66.47 -1.55 -2.33
CA ASP A 198 65.31 -1.36 -3.23
C ASP A 198 65.56 -0.29 -4.31
N MET A 199 66.83 0.00 -4.63
CA MET A 199 67.18 0.98 -5.66
C MET A 199 67.29 0.27 -7.02
N VAL A 200 66.22 0.37 -7.81
CA VAL A 200 66.12 -0.17 -9.18
C VAL A 200 66.97 0.69 -10.13
N ASP A 201 67.86 0.06 -10.89
CA ASP A 201 68.75 0.73 -11.86
C ASP A 201 67.94 1.17 -13.10
N PRO A 202 67.99 2.46 -13.51
CA PRO A 202 67.19 2.99 -14.61
C PRO A 202 67.61 2.50 -16.02
N ASP A 203 68.77 1.84 -16.18
CA ASP A 203 69.26 1.39 -17.50
C ASP A 203 68.98 -0.11 -17.81
N ASP A 204 68.33 -0.86 -16.91
CA ASP A 204 67.83 -2.23 -17.14
C ASP A 204 66.48 -2.48 -16.45
N PRO A 205 65.34 -2.12 -17.09
CA PRO A 205 64.02 -2.22 -16.47
C PRO A 205 63.41 -3.64 -16.43
N GLU A 206 64.02 -4.66 -17.04
CA GLU A 206 63.45 -6.02 -17.12
C GLU A 206 64.39 -7.16 -16.68
N GLY A 207 65.66 -6.92 -16.32
CA GLY A 207 66.49 -7.89 -15.59
C GLY A 207 66.65 -9.25 -16.28
N VAL A 208 66.63 -9.28 -17.61
CA VAL A 208 66.75 -10.51 -18.39
C VAL A 208 68.23 -10.75 -18.76
N VAL A 209 68.68 -12.00 -18.51
CA VAL A 209 69.79 -12.70 -19.19
C VAL A 209 71.17 -12.67 -18.48
N LYS A 210 71.45 -13.63 -17.56
CA LYS A 210 72.21 -14.90 -17.80
C LYS A 210 72.74 -15.55 -16.52
N PHE A 211 72.38 -16.82 -16.35
CA PHE A 211 73.20 -17.81 -15.65
C PHE A 211 74.61 -17.88 -16.27
N LYS A 212 75.65 -17.80 -15.42
CA LYS A 212 76.94 -18.44 -15.69
C LYS A 212 77.34 -19.28 -14.47
N GLY A 213 77.01 -20.57 -14.54
CA GLY A 213 77.68 -21.60 -13.75
C GLY A 213 79.18 -21.62 -14.06
N ARG A 214 79.96 -21.80 -13.00
CA ARG A 214 81.41 -21.61 -12.89
C ARG A 214 82.24 -22.64 -13.70
N ARG A 215 83.47 -22.22 -14.03
CA ARG A 215 84.56 -23.02 -14.60
C ARG A 215 85.39 -23.74 -13.53
N HIS A 216 86.05 -24.82 -14.00
CA HIS A 216 87.32 -25.46 -13.57
C HIS A 216 87.30 -26.45 -12.38
N PHE A 217 88.14 -27.49 -12.30
CA PHE A 217 88.84 -28.41 -13.23
C PHE A 217 89.52 -29.47 -12.30
N LYS A 218 89.77 -30.67 -12.84
CA LYS A 218 90.46 -31.86 -12.29
C LYS A 218 91.60 -31.64 -11.27
N ARG A 219 91.73 -32.60 -10.34
CA ARG A 219 92.81 -33.60 -10.32
C ARG A 219 92.36 -34.87 -9.61
#